data_AF-A0A1G0ULP2-F1
#
_entry.id   AF-A0A1G0ULP2-F1
#
_cell.length_a   1.000
_cell.length_b   1.000
_cell.length_c   1.000
_cell.angle_alpha   90.00
_cell.angle_beta   90.00
_cell.angle_gamma   90.00
#
_symmetry.space_group_name_H-M   'P 1'
#
loop_
_entity.id
_entity.type
_entity.pdbx_description
1 polymer ?
#
loop_
_entity_poly.entity_id
_entity_poly.type
_entity_poly.pdbx_seq_one_letter_code
_entity_poly.pdbx_strand_id
1 'polypeptide(L)'
;NIQIHHAKLWFAGKNQNWKLAEFEINEIEETFEDLKIYQSEREETKLRPMISVALDSVSSSIRQKDLKLFKNSFAQPTNTCNSCHLAAHYEFNKIKIPETPPFSNQVFEK
;
A
#
# COMPACT_ATOMS: atom_id res chain seq x y z
N ASN A 1 -0.12 -1.65 -10.79
CA ASN A 1 -0.20 -3.03 -10.25
C ASN A 1 -0.07 -2.94 -8.73
N ILE A 2 -1.19 -2.81 -8.02
CA ILE A 2 -1.21 -2.30 -6.63
C ILE A 2 -0.52 -3.23 -5.61
N GLN A 3 -0.67 -4.55 -5.75
CA GLN A 3 -0.10 -5.52 -4.82
C GLN A 3 1.43 -5.55 -4.90
N ILE A 4 2.00 -5.27 -6.08
CA ILE A 4 3.44 -5.13 -6.25
C ILE A 4 3.96 -3.92 -5.49
N HIS A 5 3.33 -2.74 -5.65
CA HIS A 5 3.78 -1.54 -4.95
C HIS A 5 3.60 -1.67 -3.44
N HIS A 6 2.50 -2.28 -2.98
CA HIS A 6 2.32 -2.65 -1.56
C HIS A 6 3.49 -3.51 -1.05
N ALA A 7 3.91 -4.51 -1.83
CA ALA A 7 5.02 -5.35 -1.43
C ALA A 7 6.36 -4.61 -1.43
N LYS A 8 6.67 -3.86 -2.49
CA LYS A 8 7.90 -3.07 -2.59
C LYS A 8 8.01 -2.02 -1.49
N LEU A 9 6.90 -1.36 -1.15
CA LEU A 9 6.79 -0.42 -0.05
C LEU A 9 7.22 -1.05 1.28
N TRP A 10 6.75 -2.26 1.59
CA TRP A 10 7.16 -2.99 2.80
C TRP A 10 8.68 -3.20 2.85
N PHE A 11 9.27 -3.72 1.77
CA PHE A 11 10.70 -4.01 1.72
C PHE A 11 11.55 -2.75 1.72
N ALA A 12 11.09 -1.67 1.10
CA ALA A 12 11.77 -0.37 1.13
C ALA A 12 11.76 0.22 2.55
N GLY A 13 10.58 0.31 3.19
CA GLY A 13 10.45 0.90 4.51
C GLY A 13 11.11 0.07 5.62
N LYS A 14 11.03 -1.27 5.56
CA LYS A 14 11.68 -2.13 6.56
C LYS A 14 13.22 -2.01 6.54
N ASN A 15 13.78 -1.73 5.35
CA ASN A 15 15.21 -1.49 5.14
C ASN A 15 15.59 -0.01 5.27
N GLN A 16 14.64 0.85 5.68
CA GLN A 16 14.86 2.28 5.85
C GLN A 16 15.35 2.99 4.57
N ASN A 17 15.05 2.40 3.41
CA ASN A 17 15.23 3.06 2.12
C ASN A 17 14.05 4.00 1.89
N TRP A 18 14.06 5.12 2.62
CA TRP A 18 12.94 6.06 2.68
C TRP A 18 12.60 6.69 1.33
N LYS A 19 13.60 6.88 0.45
CA LYS A 19 13.36 7.38 -0.91
C LYS A 19 12.56 6.40 -1.74
N LEU A 20 12.90 5.11 -1.68
CA LEU A 20 12.15 4.07 -2.36
C LEU A 20 10.77 3.87 -1.70
N ALA A 21 10.67 3.96 -0.38
CA ALA A 21 9.38 3.87 0.31
C ALA A 21 8.44 5.02 -0.10
N GLU A 22 8.96 6.25 -0.18
CA GLU A 22 8.21 7.42 -0.66
C GLU A 22 7.78 7.27 -2.11
N PHE A 23 8.65 6.74 -2.98
CA PHE A 23 8.27 6.41 -4.35
C PHE A 23 7.11 5.40 -4.41
N GLU A 24 7.22 4.27 -3.69
CA GLU A 24 6.21 3.20 -3.78
C GLU A 24 4.87 3.57 -3.13
N ILE A 25 4.84 4.40 -2.09
CA ILE A 25 3.56 4.90 -1.56
C ILE A 25 2.87 5.85 -2.54
N ASN A 26 3.63 6.69 -3.27
CA ASN A 26 3.06 7.58 -4.28
C ASN A 26 2.45 6.78 -5.44
N GLU A 27 3.12 5.72 -5.92
CA GLU A 27 2.57 4.84 -6.98
C GLU A 27 1.24 4.18 -6.56
N ILE A 28 1.09 3.86 -5.26
CA ILE A 28 -0.17 3.35 -4.70
C ILE A 28 -1.24 4.45 -4.72
N GLU A 29 -0.91 5.65 -4.24
CA GLU A 29 -1.83 6.80 -4.22
C GLU A 29 -2.30 7.18 -5.64
N GLU A 30 -1.38 7.27 -6.60
CA GLU A 30 -1.67 7.53 -8.01
C GLU A 30 -2.61 6.46 -8.60
N THR A 31 -2.36 5.18 -8.32
CA THR A 31 -3.25 4.09 -8.77
C THR A 31 -4.68 4.28 -8.25
N PHE A 32 -4.86 4.73 -7.00
CA PHE A 32 -6.19 4.97 -6.44
C PHE A 32 -6.87 6.23 -7.01
N GLU A 33 -6.11 7.28 -7.34
CA GLU A 33 -6.66 8.45 -8.03
C GLU A 33 -7.06 8.12 -9.48
N ASP A 34 -6.30 7.28 -10.18
CA ASP A 34 -6.64 6.80 -11.52
C ASP A 34 -7.97 6.02 -11.54
N LEU A 35 -8.29 5.27 -10.47
CA LEU A 35 -9.59 4.60 -10.37
C LEU A 35 -10.75 5.60 -10.42
N LYS A 36 -10.58 6.78 -9.82
CA LYS A 36 -11.60 7.84 -9.83
C LYS A 36 -11.82 8.41 -11.23
N ILE A 37 -10.77 8.47 -12.04
CA ILE A 37 -10.81 9.06 -13.39
C ILE A 37 -11.31 8.04 -14.41
N TYR A 38 -10.77 6.82 -14.38
CA TYR A 38 -10.94 5.84 -15.45
C TYR A 38 -11.92 4.72 -15.11
N GLN A 39 -12.31 4.56 -13.85
CA GLN A 39 -13.18 3.47 -13.37
C GLN A 39 -14.31 3.99 -12.45
N SER A 40 -14.76 5.24 -12.65
CA SER A 40 -15.76 5.90 -11.80
C SER A 40 -17.10 5.18 -11.72
N GLU A 41 -17.47 4.44 -12.77
CA GLU A 41 -18.75 3.72 -12.88
C GLU A 41 -18.78 2.40 -12.09
N ARG A 42 -17.64 1.92 -11.60
CA ARG A 42 -17.57 0.68 -10.81
C ARG A 42 -18.04 0.91 -9.38
N GLU A 43 -18.84 -0.01 -8.86
CA GLU A 43 -19.32 0.06 -7.47
C GLU A 43 -18.15 -0.01 -6.48
N GLU A 44 -17.14 -0.82 -6.79
CA GLU A 44 -15.93 -0.97 -5.97
C GLU A 44 -15.13 0.32 -5.86
N THR A 45 -15.14 1.17 -6.90
CA THR A 45 -14.45 2.47 -6.87
C THR A 45 -15.05 3.40 -5.82
N LYS A 46 -16.34 3.24 -5.48
CA LYS A 46 -16.99 4.00 -4.40
C LYS A 46 -16.47 3.65 -3.01
N LEU A 47 -15.85 2.47 -2.84
CA LEU A 47 -15.21 2.02 -1.60
C LEU A 47 -13.79 2.59 -1.42
N ARG A 48 -13.21 3.23 -2.46
CA ARG A 48 -11.88 3.85 -2.41
C ARG A 48 -11.62 4.70 -1.15
N PRO A 49 -12.53 5.54 -0.64
CA PRO A 49 -12.28 6.36 0.55
C PRO A 49 -11.86 5.55 1.80
N MET A 50 -12.10 4.24 1.83
CA MET A 50 -11.63 3.37 2.91
C MET A 50 -10.10 3.40 3.06
N ILE A 51 -9.34 3.59 1.98
CA ILE A 51 -7.87 3.45 1.98
C ILE A 51 -7.12 4.73 2.35
N SER A 52 -7.70 5.92 2.16
CA SER A 52 -6.96 7.19 2.25
C SER A 52 -6.28 7.38 3.60
N VAL A 53 -7.01 7.18 4.70
CA VAL A 53 -6.48 7.32 6.07
C VAL A 53 -5.32 6.34 6.33
N ALA A 54 -5.39 5.13 5.76
CA ALA A 54 -4.34 4.14 5.90
C ALA A 54 -3.07 4.54 5.12
N LEU A 55 -3.22 5.10 3.91
CA LEU A 55 -2.09 5.61 3.13
C LEU A 55 -1.47 6.83 3.80
N ASP A 56 -2.27 7.77 4.29
CA ASP A 56 -1.79 8.97 5.01
C ASP A 56 -0.93 8.60 6.23
N SER A 57 -1.34 7.57 6.99
CA SER A 57 -0.60 7.07 8.15
C SER A 57 0.78 6.53 7.76
N VAL A 58 0.84 5.75 6.67
CA VAL A 58 2.11 5.20 6.16
C VAL A 58 2.98 6.30 5.58
N SER A 59 2.42 7.17 4.75
CA SER A 59 3.07 8.35 4.16
C SER A 59 3.70 9.24 5.24
N SER A 60 2.96 9.50 6.33
CA SER A 60 3.47 10.24 7.50
C SER A 60 4.63 9.54 8.20
N SER A 61 4.56 8.21 8.37
CA SER A 61 5.64 7.44 9.00
C SER A 61 6.94 7.43 8.17
N ILE A 62 6.81 7.44 6.83
CA ILE A 62 7.93 7.52 5.89
C ILE A 62 8.59 8.90 5.97
N ARG A 63 7.80 9.98 5.98
CA ARG A 63 8.32 11.35 6.15
C ARG A 63 9.07 11.53 7.47
N GLN A 64 8.56 10.92 8.53
CA GLN A 64 9.20 10.92 9.85
C GLN A 64 10.42 10.00 9.94
N LYS A 65 10.62 9.10 8.97
CA LYS A 65 11.69 8.10 8.94
C LYS A 65 11.71 7.22 10.19
N ASP A 66 10.55 6.97 10.77
CA ASP A 66 10.39 6.16 11.97
C ASP A 66 10.03 4.73 11.58
N LEU A 67 11.00 3.82 11.71
CA LEU A 67 10.83 2.40 11.38
C LEU A 67 9.75 1.71 12.23
N LYS A 68 9.62 2.07 13.50
CA LYS A 68 8.63 1.47 14.39
C LYS A 68 7.24 1.94 13.99
N LEU A 69 7.08 3.24 13.77
CA LEU A 69 5.84 3.82 13.29
C LEU A 69 5.47 3.26 11.92
N PHE A 70 6.42 3.13 10.99
CA PHE A 70 6.20 2.53 9.66
C PHE A 70 5.70 1.10 9.73
N LYS A 71 6.35 0.24 10.53
CA LYS A 71 5.91 -1.16 10.67
C LYS A 71 4.49 -1.26 11.23
N ASN A 72 4.14 -0.39 12.18
CA ASN A 72 2.80 -0.35 12.76
C ASN A 72 1.76 0.20 11.78
N SER A 73 2.09 1.28 11.06
CA SER A 73 1.17 1.91 10.09
C SER A 73 0.96 1.02 8.87
N PHE A 74 1.96 0.27 8.40
CA PHE A 74 1.87 -0.61 7.23
C PHE A 74 0.82 -1.75 7.38
N ALA A 75 0.52 -2.17 8.60
CA ALA A 75 -0.55 -3.13 8.85
C ALA A 75 -1.92 -2.57 8.45
N GLN A 76 -2.13 -1.26 8.55
CA GLN A 76 -3.40 -0.60 8.24
C GLN A 76 -3.82 -0.76 6.76
N PRO A 77 -3.02 -0.38 5.75
CA PRO A 77 -3.43 -0.57 4.37
C PRO A 77 -3.62 -2.05 4.02
N THR A 78 -2.84 -2.96 4.61
CA THR A 78 -3.04 -4.41 4.43
C THR A 78 -4.42 -4.84 4.93
N ASN A 79 -4.81 -4.42 6.13
CA ASN A 79 -6.13 -4.74 6.69
C ASN A 79 -7.26 -4.07 5.89
N THR A 80 -7.07 -2.81 5.49
CA THR A 80 -8.06 -2.07 4.71
C THR A 80 -8.26 -2.67 3.32
N CYS A 81 -7.20 -3.15 2.66
CA CYS A 81 -7.34 -3.91 1.40
C CYS A 81 -8.26 -5.11 1.59
N ASN A 82 -8.07 -5.88 2.66
CA ASN A 82 -8.93 -7.03 2.97
C ASN A 82 -10.36 -6.63 3.32
N SER A 83 -10.56 -5.53 4.04
CA SER A 83 -11.91 -5.00 4.34
C SER A 83 -12.64 -4.53 3.08
N CYS A 84 -11.94 -3.88 2.15
CA CYS A 84 -12.49 -3.47 0.87
C CYS A 84 -12.85 -4.70 0.01
N HIS A 85 -11.96 -5.70 -0.06
CA HIS A 85 -12.25 -6.95 -0.75
C HIS A 85 -13.48 -7.66 -0.17
N LEU A 86 -13.64 -7.69 1.16
CA LEU A 86 -14.85 -8.23 1.79
C LEU A 86 -16.10 -7.43 1.43
N ALA A 87 -16.04 -6.10 1.52
CA ALA A 87 -17.17 -5.22 1.21
C ALA A 87 -17.60 -5.31 -0.27
N ALA A 88 -16.65 -5.63 -1.15
CA ALA A 88 -16.87 -5.85 -2.58
C ALA A 88 -17.16 -7.32 -2.96
N HIS A 89 -17.34 -8.22 -1.98
CA HIS A 89 -17.61 -9.66 -2.21
C HIS A 89 -16.47 -10.42 -2.93
N TYR A 90 -15.24 -10.01 -2.68
CA TYR A 90 -13.99 -10.63 -3.17
C TYR A 90 -13.10 -11.13 -2.01
N GLU A 91 -13.68 -11.58 -0.90
CA GLU A 91 -12.98 -11.98 0.33
C GLU A 91 -12.01 -13.17 0.16
N PHE A 92 -12.11 -13.90 -0.94
CA PHE A 92 -11.15 -14.93 -1.34
C PHE A 92 -9.79 -14.35 -1.74
N ASN A 93 -9.73 -13.08 -2.15
CA ASN A 93 -8.50 -12.36 -2.48
C ASN A 93 -7.84 -11.79 -1.21
N LYS A 94 -7.15 -12.63 -0.44
CA LYS A 94 -6.55 -12.21 0.85
C LYS A 94 -5.14 -11.66 0.67
N ILE A 95 -4.94 -10.43 1.14
CA ILE A 95 -3.64 -9.74 1.18
C ILE A 95 -2.98 -9.98 2.54
N LYS A 96 -1.67 -10.24 2.51
CA LYS A 96 -0.82 -10.35 3.71
C LYS A 96 0.38 -9.42 3.59
N ILE A 97 1.00 -9.10 4.73
CA ILE A 97 2.33 -8.49 4.73
C ILE A 97 3.30 -9.48 4.06
N PRO A 98 4.06 -9.06 3.05
CA PRO A 98 4.90 -9.99 2.31
C PRO A 98 6.11 -10.46 3.14
N GLU A 99 6.40 -11.75 3.04
CA GLU A 99 7.50 -12.41 3.75
C GLU A 99 8.79 -12.42 2.90
N THR A 100 8.65 -12.52 1.58
CA THR A 100 9.76 -12.54 0.61
C THR A 100 9.64 -11.39 -0.39
N PRO A 101 10.77 -10.81 -0.86
CA PRO A 101 10.75 -9.75 -1.86
C PRO A 101 9.97 -10.19 -3.12
N PRO A 102 9.18 -9.29 -3.73
CA PRO A 102 8.40 -9.63 -4.92
C PRO A 102 9.28 -9.90 -6.15
N PHE A 103 10.52 -9.40 -6.13
CA PHE A 103 11.49 -9.53 -7.23
C PHE A 103 12.89 -9.76 -6.70
N SER A 104 13.67 -10.56 -7.43
CA SER A 104 15.07 -10.85 -7.13
C SER A 104 16.06 -9.82 -7.71
N ASN A 105 15.60 -8.93 -8.58
CA ASN A 105 16.42 -7.98 -9.33
C ASN A 105 16.25 -6.52 -8.88
N GLN A 106 15.70 -6.27 -7.69
CA GLN A 106 15.58 -4.95 -7.09
C GLN A 106 16.26 -4.92 -5.72
N VAL A 107 17.12 -3.93 -5.51
CA VAL A 107 17.77 -3.70 -4.22
C VAL A 107 16.87 -2.80 -3.37
N PHE A 108 16.47 -3.29 -2.19
CA PHE A 108 15.62 -2.56 -1.25
C PHE A 108 16.40 -1.90 -0.11
N GLU A 109 17.66 -2.26 0.05
CA GLU A 109 18.60 -1.67 1.02
C GLU A 109 19.14 -0.31 0.51
N LYS A 110 19.75 0.48 1.39
CA LYS A 110 20.32 1.79 1.09
C LYS A 110 21.84 1.72 1.00
#